data_AF-A0A3C0WCS6-F1
#
_entry.id   AF-A0A3C0WCS6-F1
#
_cell.length_a   1.000
_cell.length_b   1.000
_cell.length_c   1.000
_cell.angle_alpha   90.00
_cell.angle_beta   90.00
_cell.angle_gamma   90.00
#
_symmetry.space_group_name_H-M   'P 1'
#
loop_
_entity.id
_entity.type
_entity.pdbx_description
1 polymer ?
#
loop_
_entity_poly.entity_id
_entity_poly.type
_entity_poly.pdbx_seq_one_letter_code
_entity_poly.pdbx_strand_id
1 'polypeptide(L)' 'MILITPDFPCIHCGACAKACSHGVIKMVPNEEGKLVPKVSFASCRYCRACRWACPVIPREEV' A
#
# COMPACT_ATOMS: atom_id res chain seq x y z
N MET A 1 -0.70 -1.32 -8.71
CA MET A 1 -0.89 -1.86 -7.35
C MET A 1 0.38 -1.61 -6.56
N ILE A 2 0.33 -1.57 -5.23
CA ILE A 2 1.56 -1.55 -4.41
C ILE A 2 2.01 -2.98 -4.12
N LEU A 3 3.32 -3.21 -4.14
CA LEU A 3 3.98 -4.42 -3.67
C LEU A 3 4.98 -3.96 -2.62
N ILE A 4 4.80 -4.40 -1.38
CA ILE A 4 5.76 -4.13 -0.31
C ILE A 4 6.86 -5.16 -0.43
N THR A 5 7.93 -4.78 -1.10
CA THR A 5 9.19 -5.51 -1.15
C THR A 5 10.21 -4.81 -0.24
N PRO A 6 11.32 -5.48 0.14
CA PRO A 6 12.37 -4.85 0.96
C PRO A 6 12.95 -3.58 0.34
N ASP A 7 12.94 -3.50 -1.00
CA ASP A 7 13.43 -2.37 -1.78
C ASP A 7 12.42 -1.20 -1.85
N PHE A 8 11.15 -1.46 -1.53
CA PHE A 8 10.12 -0.42 -1.58
C PHE A 8 10.23 0.50 -0.36
N PRO A 9 10.43 1.83 -0.54
CA PRO A 9 10.67 2.76 0.56
C PRO A 9 9.38 3.10 1.34
N CYS A 10 8.79 2.10 2.00
CA CYS A 10 7.55 2.28 2.75
C CYS A 10 7.79 3.11 4.01
N ILE A 11 7.08 4.23 4.13
CA ILE A 11 7.12 5.11 5.31
C ILE A 11 5.98 4.85 6.31
N HIS A 12 5.25 3.74 6.17
CA HIS A 12 4.19 3.31 7.11
C HIS A 12 3.04 4.32 7.31
N CYS A 13 2.81 5.25 6.38
CA CYS A 13 1.85 6.34 6.53
C CYS A 13 0.36 5.92 6.42
N GLY A 14 0.07 4.72 5.91
CA GLY A 14 -1.31 4.22 5.75
C GLY A 14 -2.14 4.86 4.62
N ALA A 15 -1.57 5.76 3.80
CA ALA A 15 -2.30 6.41 2.71
C ALA A 15 -2.89 5.41 1.69
N CYS A 16 -2.19 4.31 1.42
CA CYS A 16 -2.66 3.25 0.53
C CYS A 16 -3.92 2.54 1.06
N ALA A 17 -4.01 2.31 2.37
CA ALA A 17 -5.19 1.72 3.01
C ALA A 17 -6.39 2.68 2.92
N LYS A 18 -6.17 3.96 3.20
CA LYS A 18 -7.22 5.00 3.11
C LYS A 18 -7.73 5.20 1.68
N ALA A 19 -6.85 5.13 0.68
CA ALA A 19 -7.23 5.27 -0.73
C ALA A 19 -7.93 4.03 -1.31
N CYS A 20 -7.89 2.90 -0.61
CA CYS A 20 -8.50 1.68 -1.09
C CYS A 20 -10.00 1.64 -0.77
N SER A 21 -10.85 2.10 -1.69
CA SER A 21 -12.31 2.11 -1.53
C SER A 21 -12.93 0.71 -1.33
N HIS A 22 -12.22 -0.35 -1.72
CA HIS A 22 -12.68 -1.73 -1.55
C HIS A 22 -12.18 -2.37 -0.24
N GLY A 23 -11.44 -1.65 0.60
CA GLY A 23 -10.97 -2.15 1.90
C GLY A 23 -9.99 -3.34 1.81
N VAL A 24 -9.34 -3.51 0.65
CA VAL A 24 -8.46 -4.67 0.37
C VAL A 24 -7.08 -4.54 1.03
N ILE A 25 -6.71 -3.33 1.41
CA ILE A 25 -5.43 -2.99 2.02
C ILE A 25 -5.68 -2.69 3.50
N LYS A 26 -5.01 -3.44 4.39
CA LYS A 26 -5.07 -3.24 5.84
C LYS A 26 -3.68 -2.98 6.40
N MET A 27 -3.55 -2.04 7.33
CA MET A 27 -2.31 -1.82 8.06
C MET A 27 -2.22 -2.84 9.19
N VAL A 28 -1.17 -3.67 9.18
CA VAL A 28 -0.93 -4.69 10.21
C VAL A 28 0.49 -4.55 10.75
N PRO A 29 0.72 -4.82 12.04
CA PRO A 29 2.08 -4.83 12.58
C PRO A 29 2.89 -5.97 11.96
N ASN A 30 4.13 -5.69 11.56
CA ASN A 30 5.12 -6.70 11.24
C ASN A 30 5.79 -7.24 12.52
N GLU A 31 6.76 -8.14 12.37
CA GLU A 31 7.53 -8.74 13.48
C GLU A 31 8.31 -7.70 14.31
N GLU A 32 8.65 -6.55 13.73
CA GLU A 32 9.29 -5.41 14.41
C GLU A 32 8.28 -4.43 15.03
N GLY A 33 6.97 -4.70 14.95
CA GLY A 33 5.92 -3.81 15.45
C GLY A 33 5.61 -2.60 14.56
N LYS A 34 6.21 -2.50 13.38
CA LYS A 34 5.92 -1.44 12.39
C LYS A 34 4.67 -1.79 11.61
N LEU A 35 3.78 -0.81 11.41
CA LEU A 35 2.54 -1.01 10.65
C LEU A 35 2.83 -1.03 9.15
N VAL A 36 2.77 -2.21 8.53
CA VAL A 36 2.96 -2.41 7.10
C VAL A 36 1.61 -2.69 6.41
N PRO A 37 1.40 -2.23 5.17
CA PRO A 37 0.17 -2.51 4.45
C PRO A 37 0.18 -3.94 3.92
N LYS A 38 -0.81 -4.74 4.35
CA LYS A 38 -1.10 -6.08 3.83
C LYS A 38 -2.23 -5.99 2.81
N VAL A 39 -1.98 -6.48 1.60
CA VAL A 39 -2.91 -6.43 0.46
C VAL A 39 -3.47 -7.82 0.19
N SER A 40 -4.80 -7.93 0.10
CA SER A 40 -5.45 -9.20 -0.30
C SER A 40 -5.57 -9.24 -1.83
N PHE A 41 -4.60 -9.84 -2.51
CA PHE A 41 -4.54 -9.82 -3.98
C PHE A 41 -5.76 -10.46 -4.66
N ALA A 42 -6.36 -11.48 -4.04
CA ALA A 42 -7.57 -12.15 -4.56
C ALA A 42 -8.78 -11.20 -4.71
N SER A 43 -8.87 -10.14 -3.89
CA SER A 43 -9.97 -9.18 -3.91
C SER A 43 -9.58 -7.83 -4.52
N CYS A 44 -8.33 -7.70 -4.99
CA CYS A 44 -7.84 -6.45 -5.57
C CYS A 44 -8.41 -6.23 -6.97
N ARG A 45 -8.95 -5.04 -7.23
CA ARG A 45 -9.52 -4.66 -8.54
C ARG A 45 -8.53 -3.93 -9.47
N TYR A 46 -7.25 -3.88 -9.09
CA TYR A 46 -6.18 -3.24 -9.85
C TYR A 46 -6.43 -1.77 -10.25
N CYS A 47 -7.26 -1.03 -9.49
CA CYS A 47 -7.63 0.36 -9.77
C CYS A 47 -6.49 1.39 -9.61
N ARG A 48 -5.31 0.96 -9.14
CA ARG A 48 -4.11 1.79 -8.91
C ARG A 48 -4.27 2.97 -7.93
N ALA A 49 -5.42 3.17 -7.30
CA ALA A 49 -5.65 4.24 -6.32
C ALA A 49 -4.61 4.25 -5.18
N CYS A 50 -4.21 3.07 -4.70
CA CYS A 50 -3.17 2.94 -3.67
C CYS A 50 -1.80 3.48 -4.11
N ARG A 51 -1.50 3.45 -5.41
CA ARG A 51 -0.23 3.92 -6.00
C ARG A 51 -0.24 5.44 -6.13
N TRP A 52 -1.36 5.99 -6.61
CA TRP A 52 -1.62 7.43 -6.67
C TRP A 52 -1.56 8.12 -5.31
N ALA A 53 -2.03 7.44 -4.27
CA ALA A 53 -2.01 7.96 -2.90
C ALA A 53 -0.65 7.79 -2.20
N CYS A 54 0.29 7.03 -2.76
CA CYS A 54 1.55 6.73 -2.10
C CYS A 54 2.55 7.88 -2.31
N PRO A 55 2.99 8.59 -1.25
CA PRO A 55 3.84 9.78 -1.40
C PRO A 55 5.28 9.45 -1.81
N VAL A 56 5.71 8.19 -1.65
CA VAL A 56 7.07 7.74 -1.99
C VAL A 56 7.18 7.24 -3.43
N ILE A 57 6.06 7.12 -4.15
CA ILE A 57 6.06 6.72 -5.55
C ILE A 57 6.10 8.00 -6.39
N PRO A 58 7.12 8.19 -7.25
CA PRO A 58 7.18 9.32 -8.16
C PRO A 58 5.97 9.34 -9.11
N ARG A 59 5.44 10.53 -9.39
CA ARG A 59 4.22 10.72 -10.21
C ARG A 59 4.37 10.16 -11.64
N GLU A 60 5.57 10.16 -12.18
CA GLU A 60 5.87 9.63 -13.52
C GLU A 60 5.70 8.10 -13.59
N GLU A 61 5.83 7.41 -12.46
CA GLU A 61 5.77 5.95 -12.42
C GLU A 61 4.36 5.40 -12.19
N VAL A 62 3.37 6.24 -11.86
CA VAL A 62 2.07 5.80 -11.31
C VAL A 62 1.14 5.15 -12.33
#